data_AF-A0A7W4UNV3-F1
#
_entry.id   AF-A0A7W4UNV3-F1
#
_cell.length_a   1.000
_cell.length_b   1.000
_cell.length_c   1.000
_cell.angle_alpha   90.00
_cell.angle_beta   90.00
_cell.angle_gamma   90.00
#
_symmetry.space_group_name_H-M   'P 1'
#
loop_
_entity.id
_entity.type
_entity.pdbx_description
1 polymer ?
#
loop_
_entity_poly.entity_id
_entity_poly.type
_entity_poly.pdbx_seq_one_letter_code
_entity_poly.pdbx_strand_id
1 'polypeptide(L)'
;MILYDYRCRDGHNFEAGVASMSEPAPACPRCGSAADKRPSRVQIGNRASAGPSREQMPKSWNAVGRGDKETIRHWHDLAEKRENLEERYPELAGDRRPVLAHEGIFHDRPLRAGDDIGTAVSEALVADAASGSAHSHVGSRASATNQGSAA
;
A
#
# COMPACT_ATOMS: atom_id res chain seq x y z
N MET A 1 -2.20 35.76 -31.48
CA MET A 1 -1.11 35.77 -30.48
C MET A 1 -1.20 34.48 -29.68
N ILE A 2 -0.13 33.72 -29.61
CA ILE A 2 -0.04 32.43 -28.92
C ILE A 2 0.93 32.60 -27.75
N LEU A 3 0.49 32.28 -26.54
CA LEU A 3 1.32 32.36 -25.34
C LEU A 3 2.02 31.02 -25.10
N TYR A 4 3.32 31.09 -24.78
CA TYR A 4 4.12 29.95 -24.39
C TYR A 4 4.97 30.30 -23.16
N ASP A 5 5.26 29.27 -22.37
CA ASP A 5 6.30 29.31 -21.35
C ASP A 5 7.67 29.11 -21.98
N TYR A 6 8.65 29.92 -21.56
CA TYR A 6 10.04 29.83 -22.01
C TYR A 6 10.99 29.67 -20.82
N ARG A 7 12.15 29.06 -21.07
CA ARG A 7 13.27 29.03 -20.12
C ARG A 7 14.56 29.40 -20.82
N CYS A 8 15.31 30.35 -20.25
CA CYS A 8 16.64 30.69 -20.75
C CYS A 8 17.73 29.79 -20.18
N ARG A 9 18.92 29.83 -20.77
CA ARG A 9 20.09 29.06 -20.32
C ARG A 9 20.52 29.38 -18.88
N ASP A 10 20.27 30.61 -18.43
CA ASP A 10 20.57 31.07 -17.06
C ASP A 10 19.48 30.65 -16.05
N GLY A 11 18.44 29.95 -16.50
CA GLY A 11 17.43 29.35 -15.63
C GLY A 11 16.19 30.22 -15.35
N HIS A 12 16.10 31.43 -15.90
CA HIS A 12 14.89 32.26 -15.76
C HIS A 12 13.73 31.66 -16.56
N ASN A 13 12.54 31.65 -15.95
CA ASN A 13 11.29 31.28 -16.60
C ASN A 13 10.47 32.53 -16.88
N PHE A 14 9.82 32.60 -18.04
CA PHE A 14 8.95 33.72 -18.41
C PHE A 14 7.91 33.26 -19.44
N GLU A 15 6.79 33.97 -19.49
CA GLU A 15 5.74 33.78 -20.48
C GLU A 15 5.90 34.83 -21.59
N ALA A 16 5.75 34.44 -22.85
CA ALA A 16 5.77 35.38 -23.96
C ALA A 16 4.78 35.01 -25.07
N GLY A 17 4.15 36.04 -25.64
CA GLY A 17 3.25 35.93 -26.78
C GLY A 17 4.01 36.01 -28.11
N VAL A 18 3.80 35.04 -29.00
CA VAL A 18 4.32 35.04 -30.37
C VAL A 18 3.18 35.13 -31.39
N ALA A 19 3.47 35.69 -32.57
CA ALA A 19 2.44 35.88 -33.61
C ALA A 19 1.98 34.55 -34.24
N SER A 20 2.90 33.59 -34.39
CA SER A 20 2.67 32.26 -34.98
C SER A 20 3.51 31.18 -34.27
N MET A 21 3.27 29.90 -34.58
CA MET A 21 4.04 28.79 -33.97
C MET A 21 5.48 28.70 -34.47
N SER A 22 5.75 29.20 -35.69
CA SER A 22 7.06 29.17 -36.35
C SER A 22 7.93 30.39 -36.08
N GLU A 23 7.41 31.38 -35.36
CA GLU A 23 8.19 32.52 -34.85
C GLU A 23 9.35 32.02 -33.96
N PRO A 24 10.54 32.63 -34.08
CA PRO A 24 11.66 32.34 -33.20
C PRO A 24 11.32 32.64 -31.73
N ALA A 25 11.98 31.93 -30.82
CA ALA A 25 11.80 32.18 -29.40
C ALA A 25 12.33 33.58 -29.02
N PRO A 26 11.57 34.38 -28.26
CA PRO A 26 12.04 35.68 -27.79
C PRO A 26 13.21 35.52 -26.80
N ALA A 27 14.10 36.50 -26.80
CA ALA A 27 15.19 36.56 -25.83
C ALA A 27 14.64 36.75 -24.40
N CYS A 28 15.40 36.27 -23.41
CA CYS A 28 15.00 36.42 -22.02
C CYS A 28 14.89 37.91 -21.62
N PRO A 29 13.77 38.38 -21.07
CA PRO A 29 13.61 39.77 -20.66
C PRO A 29 14.49 40.17 -19.47
N ARG A 30 15.08 39.20 -18.75
CA ARG A 30 15.99 39.48 -17.61
C ARG A 30 17.46 39.56 -17.99
N CYS A 31 17.94 38.67 -18.85
CA CYS A 31 19.38 38.53 -19.12
C CYS A 31 19.72 38.56 -20.61
N GLY A 32 18.74 38.64 -21.51
CA GLY A 32 18.94 38.67 -22.96
C GLY A 32 19.42 37.36 -23.58
N SER A 33 19.65 36.30 -22.80
CA SER A 33 20.08 35.01 -23.35
C SER A 33 18.96 34.32 -24.14
N ALA A 34 19.36 33.46 -25.07
CA ALA A 34 18.44 32.64 -25.84
C ALA A 34 17.59 31.77 -24.91
N ALA A 35 16.31 31.63 -25.25
CA ALA A 35 15.35 30.86 -24.50
C ALA A 35 14.71 29.79 -25.37
N ASP A 36 14.37 28.67 -24.75
CA ASP A 36 13.71 27.54 -25.39
C ASP A 36 12.25 27.43 -24.91
N LYS A 37 11.35 27.03 -25.80
CA LYS A 37 9.95 26.76 -25.46
C LYS A 37 9.89 25.62 -24.45
N ARG A 38 9.21 25.82 -23.32
CA ARG A 38 8.92 24.75 -22.37
C ARG A 38 7.65 24.03 -22.79
N PRO A 39 7.68 22.69 -22.95
CA PRO A 39 6.45 21.95 -23.10
C PRO A 39 5.62 22.07 -21.82
N SER A 40 4.32 22.31 -21.95
CA SER A 40 3.40 22.32 -20.82
C SER A 40 3.49 20.99 -20.08
N ARG A 41 3.72 21.05 -18.76
CA ARG A 41 3.73 19.84 -17.94
C ARG A 41 2.30 19.38 -17.78
N VAL A 42 1.97 18.18 -18.24
CA VAL A 42 0.70 17.54 -17.91
C VAL A 42 0.71 17.24 -16.41
N GLN A 43 0.01 18.05 -15.64
CA GLN A 43 -0.31 17.74 -14.25
C GLN A 43 -1.63 16.99 -14.28
N ILE A 44 -1.59 15.66 -14.09
CA ILE A 44 -2.82 14.88 -13.90
C ILE A 44 -3.35 15.22 -12.51
N GLY A 45 -4.23 16.22 -12.43
CA GLY A 45 -5.08 16.46 -11.28
C GLY A 45 -6.12 15.36 -11.12
N ASN A 46 -6.77 15.28 -9.95
CA ASN A 46 -7.83 14.31 -9.62
C ASN A 46 -7.42 12.84 -9.44
N ARG A 47 -6.16 12.55 -9.11
CA ARG A 47 -5.83 11.23 -8.57
C ARG A 47 -6.30 11.16 -7.11
N ALA A 48 -7.58 10.86 -6.91
CA ALA A 48 -8.11 10.54 -5.59
C ALA A 48 -7.56 9.17 -5.18
N SER A 49 -6.85 9.14 -4.06
CA SER A 49 -6.39 7.90 -3.42
C SER A 49 -6.84 7.95 -1.98
N ALA A 50 -7.53 6.89 -1.53
CA ALA A 50 -7.88 6.72 -0.12
C ALA A 50 -6.65 6.40 0.76
N GLY A 51 -5.47 6.23 0.13
CA GLY A 51 -4.27 5.75 0.81
C GLY A 51 -4.34 4.26 1.12
N PRO A 52 -3.33 3.74 1.83
CA PRO A 52 -3.36 2.36 2.31
C PRO A 52 -4.48 2.17 3.35
N SER A 53 -5.08 0.97 3.36
CA SER A 53 -6.05 0.61 4.40
C SER A 53 -5.35 0.29 5.73
N ARG A 54 -6.11 0.23 6.83
CA ARG A 54 -5.57 -0.12 8.15
C ARG A 54 -4.97 -1.53 8.17
N GLU A 55 -5.52 -2.46 7.39
CA GLU A 55 -5.02 -3.84 7.29
C GLU A 55 -3.64 -3.92 6.67
N GLN A 56 -3.31 -2.96 5.80
CA GLN A 56 -2.02 -2.83 5.12
C GLN A 56 -0.96 -2.11 5.97
N MET A 57 -1.35 -1.54 7.12
CA MET A 57 -0.39 -0.95 8.04
C MET A 57 0.60 -1.99 8.55
N PRO A 58 1.87 -1.61 8.79
CA PRO A 58 2.89 -2.54 9.24
C PRO A 58 2.54 -3.10 10.62
N LYS A 59 2.58 -4.43 10.73
CA LYS A 59 2.29 -5.18 11.97
C LYS A 59 3.53 -5.74 12.66
N SER A 60 4.73 -5.43 12.16
CA SER A 60 5.99 -5.98 12.67
C SER A 60 7.08 -4.93 12.84
N TRP A 61 8.01 -5.20 13.75
CA TRP A 61 9.16 -4.32 14.04
C TRP A 61 10.04 -4.05 12.83
N ASN A 62 10.26 -5.07 11.99
CA ASN A 62 11.04 -4.92 10.77
C ASN A 62 10.32 -4.05 9.73
N ALA A 63 8.99 -4.15 9.66
CA ALA A 63 8.18 -3.37 8.70
C ALA A 63 8.15 -1.86 9.03
N VAL A 64 8.36 -1.49 10.30
CA VAL A 64 8.54 -0.08 10.73
C VAL A 64 10.01 0.36 10.75
N GLY A 65 10.88 -0.32 9.98
CA GLY A 65 12.29 0.07 9.87
C GLY A 65 13.07 -0.06 11.18
N ARG A 66 12.71 -1.04 12.03
CA ARG A 66 13.31 -1.23 13.36
C ARG A 66 13.16 0.01 14.27
N GLY A 67 12.01 0.66 14.19
CA GLY A 67 11.69 1.82 15.01
C GLY A 67 12.25 3.13 14.48
N ASP A 68 12.53 3.22 13.18
CA ASP A 68 12.89 4.49 12.55
C ASP A 68 11.77 5.53 12.80
N LYS A 69 12.15 6.67 13.37
CA LYS A 69 11.21 7.68 13.84
C LYS A 69 10.40 8.30 12.70
N GLU A 70 11.03 8.53 11.55
CA GLU A 70 10.37 9.11 10.39
C GLU A 70 9.38 8.12 9.77
N THR A 71 9.77 6.84 9.69
CA THR A 71 8.87 5.76 9.27
C THR A 71 7.66 5.65 10.20
N ILE A 72 7.85 5.66 11.52
CA ILE A 72 6.76 5.63 12.50
C ILE A 72 5.83 6.84 12.30
N ARG A 73 6.39 8.06 12.23
CA ARG A 73 5.61 9.28 12.02
C ARG A 73 4.79 9.20 10.73
N HIS A 74 5.40 8.76 9.64
CA HIS A 74 4.73 8.59 8.36
C HIS A 74 3.50 7.68 8.46
N TRP A 75 3.62 6.55 9.15
CA TRP A 75 2.49 5.62 9.35
C TRP A 75 1.43 6.18 10.28
N HIS A 76 1.81 6.96 11.30
CA HIS A 76 0.84 7.68 12.15
C HIS A 76 0.04 8.69 11.35
N ASP A 77 0.69 9.54 10.54
CA ASP A 77 0.02 10.54 9.72
C ASP A 77 -0.93 9.90 8.69
N LEU A 78 -0.55 8.74 8.13
CA LEU A 78 -1.42 7.98 7.23
C LEU A 78 -2.62 7.37 7.97
N ALA A 79 -2.41 6.84 9.17
CA ALA A 79 -3.47 6.26 9.99
C ALA A 79 -4.54 7.30 10.35
N GLU A 80 -4.13 8.49 10.77
CA GLU A 80 -5.02 9.59 11.13
C GLU A 80 -5.84 10.05 9.92
N LYS A 81 -5.20 10.22 8.76
CA LYS A 81 -5.89 10.57 7.51
C LYS A 81 -6.91 9.51 7.12
N ARG A 82 -6.58 8.23 7.29
CA ARG A 82 -7.47 7.12 6.98
C ARG A 82 -8.66 7.08 7.94
N GLU A 83 -8.44 7.27 9.24
CA GLU A 83 -9.49 7.33 10.24
C GLU A 83 -10.48 8.48 9.97
N ASN A 84 -9.97 9.68 9.71
CA ASN A 84 -10.80 10.83 9.32
C ASN A 84 -11.56 10.61 8.00
N LEU A 85 -11.05 9.77 7.10
CA LEU A 85 -11.74 9.40 5.87
C LEU A 85 -12.87 8.40 6.15
N GLU A 86 -12.61 7.36 6.94
CA GLU A 86 -13.59 6.34 7.31
C GLU A 86 -14.74 6.90 8.16
N GLU A 87 -14.46 7.88 9.03
CA GLU A 87 -15.50 8.56 9.81
C GLU A 87 -16.49 9.32 8.91
N ARG A 88 -15.98 9.97 7.86
CA ARG A 88 -16.81 10.70 6.88
C ARG A 88 -17.51 9.79 5.88
N TYR A 89 -16.88 8.66 5.56
CA TYR A 89 -17.34 7.69 4.57
C TYR A 89 -17.32 6.28 5.17
N PRO A 90 -18.35 5.93 5.98
CA PRO A 90 -18.41 4.65 6.68
C PRO A 90 -18.39 3.44 5.74
N GLU A 91 -18.84 3.60 4.49
CA GLU A 91 -18.76 2.58 3.45
C GLU A 91 -17.34 2.20 3.05
N LEU A 92 -16.35 3.07 3.35
CA LEU A 92 -14.94 2.78 3.16
C LEU A 92 -14.31 2.11 4.38
N ALA A 93 -15.01 2.04 5.51
CA ALA A 93 -14.48 1.40 6.72
C ALA A 93 -14.47 -0.12 6.55
N GLY A 94 -13.37 -0.75 6.94
CA GLY A 94 -13.30 -2.20 7.06
C GLY A 94 -14.11 -2.71 8.27
N ASP A 95 -14.09 -4.02 8.50
CA ASP A 95 -14.72 -4.61 9.69
C ASP A 95 -13.95 -4.24 10.98
N ARG A 96 -14.49 -3.26 11.72
CA ARG A 96 -13.93 -2.75 12.99
C ARG A 96 -14.46 -3.48 14.22
N ARG A 97 -15.29 -4.51 14.07
CA ARG A 97 -15.87 -5.22 15.22
C ARG A 97 -14.74 -5.91 16.01
N PRO A 98 -14.78 -5.86 17.36
CA PRO A 98 -13.78 -6.50 18.21
C PRO A 98 -13.58 -7.98 17.84
N VAL A 99 -12.33 -8.40 17.79
CA VAL A 99 -11.97 -9.81 17.58
C VAL A 99 -12.08 -10.53 18.91
N LEU A 100 -12.90 -11.58 18.97
CA LEU A 100 -13.11 -12.42 20.14
C LEU A 100 -12.14 -13.62 20.15
N ALA A 101 -11.87 -14.21 18.99
CA ALA A 101 -10.89 -15.30 18.83
C ALA A 101 -10.22 -15.21 17.45
N HIS A 102 -8.93 -15.50 17.38
CA HIS A 102 -8.13 -15.44 16.13
C HIS A 102 -7.07 -16.55 16.07
N GLU A 103 -7.14 -17.51 16.98
CA GLU A 103 -6.19 -18.62 17.09
C GLU A 103 -6.93 -19.95 16.90
N GLY A 104 -6.18 -21.04 16.67
CA GLY A 104 -6.72 -22.38 16.42
C GLY A 104 -7.58 -22.41 15.15
N ILE A 105 -8.80 -22.95 15.26
CA ILE A 105 -9.74 -23.06 14.13
C ILE A 105 -10.10 -21.69 13.51
N PHE A 106 -9.87 -20.58 14.23
CA PHE A 106 -10.14 -19.22 13.78
C PHE A 106 -8.90 -18.48 13.25
N HIS A 107 -7.78 -19.17 13.00
CA HIS A 107 -6.55 -18.53 12.53
C HIS A 107 -6.70 -17.83 11.16
N ASP A 108 -7.47 -18.44 10.26
CA ASP A 108 -7.74 -17.89 8.92
C ASP A 108 -8.86 -16.83 8.93
N ARG A 109 -9.93 -17.07 9.69
CA ARG A 109 -11.08 -16.16 9.82
C ARG A 109 -11.35 -15.88 11.31
N PRO A 110 -10.90 -14.72 11.82
CA PRO A 110 -11.13 -14.36 13.22
C PRO A 110 -12.62 -14.25 13.52
N LEU A 111 -13.03 -14.81 14.65
CA LEU A 111 -14.37 -14.64 15.22
C LEU A 111 -14.50 -13.22 15.76
N ARG A 112 -15.52 -12.49 15.31
CA ARG A 112 -15.75 -11.10 15.72
C ARG A 112 -17.05 -10.94 16.50
N ALA A 113 -17.14 -9.86 17.27
CA ALA A 113 -18.35 -9.52 18.00
C ALA A 113 -19.53 -9.34 17.03
N GLY A 114 -20.68 -9.93 17.37
CA GLY A 114 -21.88 -9.90 16.56
C GLY A 114 -21.96 -10.96 15.46
N ASP A 115 -20.92 -11.79 15.28
CA ASP A 115 -21.05 -13.00 14.45
C ASP A 115 -21.93 -14.04 15.16
N ASP A 116 -22.67 -14.84 14.38
CA ASP A 116 -23.34 -16.02 14.90
C ASP A 116 -22.30 -17.09 15.27
N ILE A 117 -22.16 -17.34 16.56
CA ILE A 117 -21.11 -18.21 17.10
C ILE A 117 -21.23 -19.64 16.56
N GLY A 118 -22.45 -20.18 16.46
CA GLY A 118 -22.67 -21.56 16.00
C GLY A 118 -22.28 -21.75 14.54
N THR A 119 -22.65 -20.79 13.71
CA THR A 119 -22.29 -20.75 12.29
C THR A 119 -20.78 -20.57 12.13
N ALA A 120 -20.19 -19.61 12.85
CA ALA A 120 -18.76 -19.32 12.77
C ALA A 120 -17.88 -20.51 13.20
N VAL A 121 -18.25 -21.22 14.27
CA VAL A 121 -17.54 -22.44 14.72
C VAL A 121 -17.66 -23.54 13.67
N SER A 122 -18.85 -23.75 13.11
CA SER A 122 -19.08 -24.80 12.11
C SER A 122 -18.25 -24.56 10.84
N GLU A 123 -18.23 -23.31 10.35
CA GLU A 123 -17.40 -22.91 9.20
C GLU A 123 -15.90 -23.06 9.50
N ALA A 124 -15.46 -22.63 10.68
CA ALA A 124 -14.06 -22.72 11.10
C ALA A 124 -13.57 -24.16 11.21
N LEU A 125 -14.40 -25.08 11.74
CA LEU A 125 -14.06 -26.50 11.81
C LEU A 125 -13.96 -27.15 10.42
N VAL A 126 -14.84 -26.78 9.49
CA VAL A 126 -14.78 -27.26 8.10
C VAL A 126 -13.52 -26.73 7.41
N ALA A 127 -13.19 -25.45 7.59
CA ALA A 127 -11.98 -24.85 7.05
C ALA A 127 -10.71 -25.49 7.63
N ASP A 128 -10.65 -25.69 8.95
CA ASP A 128 -9.52 -26.34 9.62
C ASP A 128 -9.33 -27.79 9.18
N ALA A 129 -10.42 -28.55 9.02
CA ALA A 129 -10.36 -29.91 8.48
C ALA A 129 -9.84 -29.95 7.02
N ALA A 130 -10.20 -28.97 6.20
CA ALA A 130 -9.69 -28.82 4.85
C ALA A 130 -8.19 -28.45 4.84
N SER A 131 -7.77 -27.55 5.72
CA SER A 131 -6.37 -27.12 5.87
C SER A 131 -5.48 -28.22 6.47
N GLY A 132 -6.00 -29.01 7.42
CA GLY A 132 -5.31 -30.14 8.04
C GLY A 132 -5.05 -31.32 7.11
N SER A 133 -5.87 -31.51 6.06
CA SER A 133 -5.61 -32.50 5.00
C SER A 133 -4.36 -32.18 4.16
N ALA A 134 -3.90 -30.92 4.12
CA ALA A 134 -2.73 -30.52 3.34
C ALA A 134 -1.38 -30.72 4.07
N HIS A 135 -1.38 -31.11 5.35
CA HIS A 135 -0.17 -31.25 6.18
C HIS A 135 0.10 -32.68 6.69
N SER A 136 -0.42 -33.70 6.02
CA SER A 136 0.04 -35.08 6.21
C SER A 136 1.38 -35.31 5.52
N HIS A 137 2.47 -34.78 6.09
CA HIS A 137 3.82 -35.21 5.72
C HIS A 137 3.99 -36.67 6.16
N VAL A 138 4.03 -37.56 5.16
CA VAL A 138 4.46 -38.96 5.25
C VAL A 138 5.82 -39.03 5.95
N GLY A 139 5.80 -39.36 7.23
CA GLY A 139 6.94 -39.82 8.00
C GLY A 139 6.85 -41.33 8.19
N SER A 140 6.95 -42.11 7.09
CA SER A 140 7.04 -43.56 7.17
C SER A 140 8.40 -43.93 7.78
N ARG A 141 8.47 -44.05 9.10
CA ARG A 141 9.59 -44.72 9.79
C ARG A 141 9.47 -46.22 9.51
N ALA A 142 10.15 -46.67 8.46
CA ALA A 142 10.46 -48.08 8.30
C ALA A 142 11.35 -48.52 9.47
N SER A 143 10.81 -49.33 10.36
CA SER A 143 11.56 -50.08 11.38
C SER A 143 12.53 -51.03 10.68
N ALA A 144 13.81 -50.68 10.64
CA ALA A 144 14.88 -51.61 10.32
C ALA A 144 15.33 -52.29 11.62
N THR A 145 14.85 -53.51 11.83
CA THR A 145 15.37 -54.47 12.80
C THR A 145 16.81 -54.81 12.41
N ASN A 146 17.81 -54.36 13.18
CA ASN A 146 19.16 -54.89 13.09
C ASN A 146 19.44 -55.73 14.33
N GLN A 147 19.28 -57.04 14.20
CA GLN A 147 19.70 -58.00 15.21
C GLN A 147 21.22 -58.14 15.11
N GLY A 148 21.93 -57.66 16.11
CA GLY A 148 23.36 -57.92 16.28
C GLY A 148 23.59 -59.36 16.74
N SER A 149 24.34 -60.13 15.95
CA SER A 149 24.93 -61.39 16.38
C SER A 149 26.07 -61.14 17.36
N ALA A 150 26.02 -61.84 18.48
CA ALA A 150 27.13 -62.01 19.41
C ALA A 150 27.81 -63.36 19.15
N ALA A 151 29.12 -63.39 19.50
CA ALA A 151 30.10 -64.50 19.50
C ALA A 151 30.88 -64.73 18.20
#